data_AF-A0A259U1K2-F1
#
_entry.id   AF-A0A259U1K2-F1
#
_cell.length_a   1.000
_cell.length_b   1.000
_cell.length_c   1.000
_cell.angle_alpha   90.00
_cell.angle_beta   90.00
_cell.angle_gamma   90.00
#
_symmetry.space_group_name_H-M   'P 1'
#
loop_
_entity.id
_entity.type
_entity.pdbx_description
1 polymer ?
#
loop_
_entity_poly.entity_id
_entity_poly.type
_entity_poly.pdbx_seq_one_letter_code
_entity_poly.pdbx_strand_id
1 'polypeptide(L)'
;MSAPAPDRRPTVRLVMVTGANNNKVYEMAENGDGTFTARFGRIGAALQAKTYPTSKWDATYRAKTRKGYTDVTALAAEEGERGFAIDAPEVAALVDHLQAAADDALRAQYLVAPDAVSARQVAEAQAHLDALSAIALDGSPEARDAFDARLIDLFTTIPRKMGDVRDFQLSERLEASGVPDLLNSEQEALDRMAQRVRLGEAPTRPTLMEALGFELRPVTDEKTLRRIRSKMGDHADRLESAVEIVHPRLRERFDAHVGAARQRRTELLWHGSRSENWLSILETGLCLHPDRAVITGKMFGYGLYFARSFQKSLGYTSLRGAFWTGQRADRGVLALYDVHMGRPLTVDRHEAWCPALTADGLDARGSLWRRYDSLHARAGEMLRHDEIVVYREAQACPRYLVEVREG
;
A
#
# COMPACT_ATOMS: atom_id res chain seq x y z
N MET A 1 43.35 20.35 5.76
CA MET A 1 42.33 20.90 6.67
C MET A 1 41.20 21.42 5.79
N SER A 2 40.12 20.65 5.64
CA SER A 2 38.91 21.16 4.97
C SER A 2 38.35 22.31 5.81
N ALA A 3 38.06 23.44 5.16
CA ALA A 3 37.35 24.54 5.81
C ALA A 3 36.05 24.00 6.44
N PRO A 4 35.65 24.48 7.63
CA PRO A 4 34.34 24.13 8.17
C PRO A 4 33.29 24.54 7.12
N ALA A 5 32.41 23.60 6.77
CA ALA A 5 31.28 23.92 5.91
C ALA A 5 30.54 25.11 6.55
N PRO A 6 30.23 26.18 5.78
CA PRO A 6 29.50 27.31 6.34
C PRO A 6 28.20 26.79 6.97
N ASP A 7 27.85 27.34 8.13
CA ASP A 7 26.64 27.03 8.88
C ASP A 7 25.42 27.36 8.00
N ARG A 8 24.97 26.38 7.22
CA ARG A 8 23.90 26.52 6.23
C ARG A 8 22.57 26.27 6.90
N ARG A 9 21.59 27.14 6.64
CA ARG A 9 20.22 26.88 7.07
C ARG A 9 19.71 25.58 6.44
N PRO A 10 18.97 24.74 7.19
CA PRO A 10 18.33 23.57 6.61
C PRO A 10 17.36 24.00 5.50
N THR A 11 17.25 23.16 4.46
CA THR A 11 16.30 23.40 3.37
C THR A 11 14.89 23.46 3.94
N VAL A 12 14.17 24.55 3.64
CA VAL A 12 12.79 24.73 4.07
C VAL A 12 11.84 24.30 2.97
N ARG A 13 10.82 23.51 3.31
CA ARG A 13 9.76 23.08 2.40
C ARG A 13 8.41 23.58 2.91
N LEU A 14 7.79 24.44 2.11
CA LEU A 14 6.46 24.99 2.37
C LEU A 14 5.45 24.42 1.37
N VAL A 15 4.27 24.04 1.84
CA VAL A 15 3.20 23.49 1.01
C VAL A 15 1.88 24.23 1.22
N MET A 16 1.08 24.33 0.17
CA MET A 16 -0.25 24.91 0.22
C MET A 16 -1.21 24.00 -0.52
N VAL A 17 -2.07 23.33 0.23
CA VAL A 17 -3.15 22.51 -0.29
C VAL A 17 -4.47 23.09 0.20
N THR A 18 -5.42 23.38 -0.70
CA THR A 18 -6.74 23.92 -0.35
C THR A 18 -7.80 23.42 -1.33
N GLY A 19 -9.06 23.30 -0.89
CA GLY A 19 -10.19 22.97 -1.76
C GLY A 19 -10.38 23.91 -2.98
N ALA A 20 -9.89 25.15 -2.91
CA ALA A 20 -9.89 26.08 -4.06
C ALA A 20 -8.80 25.76 -5.12
N ASN A 21 -8.48 24.48 -5.32
CA ASN A 21 -7.47 23.99 -6.27
C ASN A 21 -6.06 24.60 -6.11
N ASN A 22 -5.64 24.85 -4.87
CA ASN A 22 -4.23 25.09 -4.59
C ASN A 22 -3.58 23.75 -4.25
N ASN A 23 -2.53 23.38 -4.99
CA ASN A 23 -1.65 22.24 -4.68
C ASN A 23 -0.21 22.64 -4.99
N LYS A 24 0.39 23.46 -4.13
CA LYS A 24 1.62 24.21 -4.42
C LYS A 24 2.74 23.85 -3.45
N VAL A 25 3.96 23.85 -3.95
CA VAL A 25 5.18 23.73 -3.16
C VAL A 25 6.05 24.98 -3.34
N TYR A 26 6.74 25.36 -2.28
CA TYR A 26 7.76 26.40 -2.26
C TYR A 26 8.93 25.94 -1.39
N GLU A 27 10.02 25.55 -2.01
CA GLU A 27 11.25 25.11 -1.35
C GLU A 27 12.27 26.25 -1.33
N MET A 28 13.03 26.36 -0.24
CA MET A 28 14.09 27.35 -0.06
C MET A 28 15.35 26.63 0.42
N ALA A 29 16.44 26.71 -0.34
CA ALA A 29 17.72 26.10 0.01
C ALA A 29 18.86 27.11 -0.14
N GLU A 30 19.75 27.19 0.85
CA GLU A 30 20.94 28.05 0.76
C GLU A 30 22.00 27.45 -0.18
N ASN A 31 22.61 28.30 -0.99
CA ASN A 31 23.65 27.89 -1.94
C ASN A 31 25.06 27.94 -1.31
N GLY A 32 25.20 28.61 -0.16
CA GLY A 32 26.48 28.81 0.53
C GLY A 32 27.36 29.93 -0.03
N ASP A 33 26.83 30.73 -0.96
CA ASP A 33 27.50 31.87 -1.60
C ASP A 33 26.86 33.23 -1.23
N GLY A 34 26.09 33.27 -0.13
CA GLY A 34 25.30 34.44 0.27
C GLY A 34 23.95 34.55 -0.45
N THR A 35 23.57 33.54 -1.24
CA THR A 35 22.25 33.44 -1.87
C THR A 35 21.51 32.18 -1.43
N PHE A 36 20.19 32.19 -1.64
CA PHE A 36 19.37 31.00 -1.59
C PHE A 36 18.54 30.86 -2.86
N THR A 37 18.29 29.62 -3.28
CA THR A 37 17.42 29.32 -4.40
C THR A 37 16.06 28.89 -3.89
N ALA A 38 15.02 29.56 -4.37
CA ALA A 38 13.65 29.15 -4.17
C ALA A 38 13.14 28.36 -5.39
N ARG A 39 12.63 27.16 -5.17
CA ARG A 39 11.94 26.35 -6.19
C ARG A 39 10.46 26.29 -5.89
N PHE A 40 9.60 26.61 -6.86
CA PHE A 40 8.17 26.73 -6.61
C PHE A 40 7.30 26.41 -7.80
N GLY A 41 6.09 25.95 -7.53
CA GLY A 41 5.15 25.55 -8.57
C GLY A 41 4.05 24.66 -8.04
N ARG A 42 3.29 24.04 -8.96
CA ARG A 42 2.32 23.01 -8.62
C ARG A 42 3.04 21.72 -8.27
N ILE A 43 2.57 21.02 -7.25
CA ILE A 43 3.14 19.74 -6.83
C ILE A 43 3.00 18.71 -7.96
N GLY A 44 4.12 18.13 -8.38
CA GLY A 44 4.19 17.15 -9.49
C GLY A 44 4.40 17.75 -10.89
N ALA A 45 4.45 19.08 -11.02
CA ALA A 45 4.81 19.76 -12.25
C ALA A 45 6.27 20.24 -12.22
N ALA A 46 6.79 20.65 -13.38
CA ALA A 46 8.09 21.30 -13.46
C ALA A 46 8.09 22.59 -12.61
N LEU A 47 9.00 22.66 -11.62
CA LEU A 47 9.11 23.80 -10.72
C LEU A 47 9.90 24.94 -11.37
N GLN A 48 9.46 26.17 -11.13
CA GLN A 48 10.23 27.35 -11.44
C GLN A 48 11.29 27.57 -10.36
N ALA A 49 12.46 28.07 -10.73
CA ALA A 49 13.53 28.39 -9.79
C ALA A 49 13.85 29.89 -9.85
N LYS A 50 14.08 30.49 -8.69
CA LYS A 50 14.56 31.87 -8.58
C LYS A 50 15.53 32.02 -7.41
N THR A 51 16.67 32.64 -7.67
CA THR A 51 17.69 32.91 -6.66
C THR A 51 17.51 34.28 -6.05
N TYR A 52 17.74 34.38 -4.74
CA TYR A 52 17.60 35.58 -3.93
C TYR A 52 18.79 35.74 -2.98
N PRO A 53 19.15 36.96 -2.54
CA PRO A 53 20.09 37.15 -1.45
C PRO A 53 19.56 36.53 -0.14
N THR A 54 20.42 35.94 0.69
CA THR A 54 20.05 35.34 1.99
C THR A 54 19.36 36.33 2.93
N SER A 55 19.64 37.63 2.81
CA SER A 55 18.95 38.69 3.56
C SER A 55 17.43 38.72 3.36
N LYS A 56 16.92 38.15 2.25
CA LYS A 56 15.49 38.04 1.97
C LYS A 56 14.83 36.77 2.53
N TRP A 57 15.58 35.85 3.14
CA TRP A 57 15.07 34.56 3.59
C TRP A 57 13.85 34.71 4.51
N ASP A 58 14.01 35.41 5.64
CA ASP A 58 12.95 35.51 6.65
C ASP A 58 11.74 36.31 6.16
N ALA A 59 11.95 37.24 5.23
CA ALA A 59 10.88 38.01 4.61
C ALA A 59 10.09 37.14 3.61
N THR A 60 10.77 36.36 2.78
CA THR A 60 10.15 35.40 1.86
C THR A 60 9.38 34.34 2.62
N TYR A 61 9.99 33.72 3.64
CA TYR A 61 9.35 32.72 4.49
C TYR A 61 8.05 33.25 5.10
N ARG A 62 8.12 34.39 5.82
CA ARG A 62 6.93 35.01 6.44
C ARG A 62 5.86 35.43 5.44
N ALA A 63 6.27 35.89 4.26
CA ALA A 63 5.33 36.24 3.21
C ALA A 63 4.59 35.02 2.65
N LYS A 64 5.24 33.85 2.62
CA LYS A 64 4.63 32.59 2.15
C LYS A 64 3.72 31.99 3.21
N THR A 65 4.15 31.93 4.46
CA THR A 65 3.29 31.42 5.55
C THR A 65 2.04 32.29 5.73
N ARG A 66 2.15 33.63 5.62
CA ARG A 66 0.98 34.53 5.62
C ARG A 66 0.01 34.29 4.46
N LYS A 67 0.51 33.79 3.32
CA LYS A 67 -0.34 33.45 2.17
C LYS A 67 -1.10 32.14 2.36
N GLY A 68 -0.85 31.40 3.45
CA GLY A 68 -1.46 30.11 3.73
C GLY A 68 -0.61 28.91 3.33
N TYR A 69 0.72 29.07 3.21
CA TYR A 69 1.62 27.91 3.12
C TYR A 69 1.92 27.38 4.52
N THR A 70 1.85 26.07 4.68
CA THR A 70 2.26 25.32 5.88
C THR A 70 3.72 24.91 5.74
N ASP A 71 4.51 25.11 6.80
CA ASP A 71 5.88 24.61 6.87
C ASP A 71 5.88 23.13 7.27
N VAL A 72 6.40 22.29 6.37
CA VAL A 72 6.54 20.84 6.57
C VAL A 72 8.02 20.42 6.64
N THR A 73 8.92 21.36 6.93
CA THR A 73 10.37 21.12 6.97
C THR A 73 10.76 20.15 8.07
N ALA A 74 10.28 20.38 9.30
CA ALA A 74 10.57 19.50 10.44
C ALA A 74 9.98 18.09 10.30
N LEU A 75 9.10 17.92 9.33
CA LEU A 75 8.42 16.69 9.02
C LEU A 75 9.19 15.88 7.96
N ALA A 76 10.02 16.50 7.12
CA ALA A 76 10.77 15.82 6.07
C ALA A 76 12.11 15.24 6.57
N ALA A 77 12.47 14.05 6.11
CA ALA A 77 13.77 13.40 6.35
C ALA A 77 14.79 13.75 5.25
N GLU A 78 16.10 13.57 5.52
CA GLU A 78 17.17 13.73 4.52
C GLU A 78 17.30 12.49 3.63
N GLU A 79 17.63 12.71 2.34
CA GLU A 79 17.87 11.64 1.36
C GLU A 79 19.05 10.76 1.80
N GLY A 80 18.84 9.45 1.81
CA GLY A 80 19.84 8.48 2.29
C GLY A 80 20.10 7.37 1.29
N GLU A 81 21.34 7.23 0.84
CA GLU A 81 21.80 6.08 0.03
C GLU A 81 21.70 4.79 0.82
N ARG A 82 20.89 3.82 0.37
CA ARG A 82 20.99 2.43 0.86
C ARG A 82 20.56 1.40 -0.18
N GLY A 83 21.46 0.47 -0.47
CA GLY A 83 21.17 -0.87 -1.00
C GLY A 83 21.36 -1.90 0.12
N PHE A 84 20.55 -2.96 0.11
CA PHE A 84 20.71 -4.09 1.01
C PHE A 84 21.57 -5.16 0.33
N ALA A 85 22.45 -5.83 1.07
CA ALA A 85 23.12 -7.02 0.55
C ALA A 85 22.13 -8.19 0.51
N ILE A 86 22.04 -8.86 -0.63
CA ILE A 86 21.22 -10.07 -0.84
C ILE A 86 22.11 -11.12 -1.49
N ASP A 87 22.29 -12.26 -0.81
CA ASP A 87 23.29 -13.25 -1.20
C ASP A 87 22.89 -14.11 -2.42
N ALA A 88 21.58 -14.26 -2.67
CA ALA A 88 21.05 -15.07 -3.77
C ALA A 88 20.62 -14.19 -4.96
N PRO A 89 21.17 -14.35 -6.18
CA PRO A 89 20.88 -13.49 -7.33
C PRO A 89 19.40 -13.44 -7.74
N GLU A 90 18.70 -14.58 -7.69
CA GLU A 90 17.27 -14.65 -8.04
C GLU A 90 16.40 -13.88 -7.03
N VAL A 91 16.73 -13.99 -5.75
CA VAL A 91 16.06 -13.27 -4.67
C VAL A 91 16.39 -11.78 -4.76
N ALA A 92 17.63 -11.43 -5.08
CA ALA A 92 18.07 -10.05 -5.28
C ALA A 92 17.29 -9.40 -6.43
N ALA A 93 17.22 -10.06 -7.59
CA ALA A 93 16.48 -9.55 -8.74
C ALA A 93 14.98 -9.34 -8.44
N LEU A 94 14.35 -10.27 -7.71
CA LEU A 94 12.96 -10.12 -7.30
C LEU A 94 12.79 -8.94 -6.34
N VAL A 95 13.64 -8.83 -5.31
CA VAL A 95 13.58 -7.73 -4.35
C VAL A 95 13.82 -6.39 -5.04
N ASP A 96 14.80 -6.30 -5.92
CA ASP A 96 15.10 -5.09 -6.70
C ASP A 96 13.90 -4.68 -7.56
N HIS A 97 13.24 -5.64 -8.23
CA HIS A 97 12.01 -5.39 -8.97
C HIS A 97 10.90 -4.84 -8.05
N LEU A 98 10.67 -5.45 -6.89
CA LEU A 98 9.63 -4.98 -5.96
C LEU A 98 9.95 -3.59 -5.39
N GLN A 99 11.21 -3.30 -5.07
CA GLN A 99 11.66 -1.99 -4.59
C GLN A 99 11.49 -0.92 -5.67
N ALA A 100 11.92 -1.21 -6.90
CA ALA A 100 11.75 -0.31 -8.03
C ALA A 100 10.26 -0.01 -8.30
N ALA A 101 9.40 -1.03 -8.28
CA ALA A 101 7.96 -0.85 -8.45
C ALA A 101 7.36 0.03 -7.33
N ALA A 102 7.74 -0.20 -6.07
CA ALA A 102 7.30 0.60 -4.94
C ALA A 102 7.73 2.07 -5.04
N ASP A 103 8.99 2.30 -5.40
CA ASP A 103 9.57 3.62 -5.60
C ASP A 103 8.89 4.37 -6.74
N ASP A 104 8.67 3.72 -7.88
CA ASP A 104 8.03 4.32 -9.04
C ASP A 104 6.56 4.66 -8.77
N ALA A 105 5.83 3.78 -8.08
CA ALA A 105 4.46 4.05 -7.64
C ALA A 105 4.38 5.26 -6.70
N LEU A 106 5.31 5.37 -5.73
CA LEU A 106 5.39 6.53 -4.83
C LEU A 106 5.76 7.81 -5.58
N ARG A 107 6.76 7.78 -6.47
CA ARG A 107 7.15 8.93 -7.29
C ARG A 107 6.02 9.36 -8.23
N ALA A 108 5.18 8.44 -8.71
CA ALA A 108 4.03 8.80 -9.53
C ALA A 108 2.97 9.58 -8.74
N GLN A 109 2.79 9.25 -7.45
CA GLN A 109 1.70 9.79 -6.62
C GLN A 109 2.12 10.97 -5.73
N TYR A 110 3.36 11.03 -5.24
CA TYR A 110 3.82 12.03 -4.26
C TYR A 110 5.05 12.79 -4.73
N LEU A 111 5.24 13.98 -4.16
CA LEU A 111 6.40 14.84 -4.45
C LEU A 111 7.67 14.36 -3.77
N VAL A 112 7.51 13.88 -2.54
CA VAL A 112 8.61 13.45 -1.68
C VAL A 112 9.24 12.20 -2.27
N ALA A 113 10.56 12.20 -2.37
CA ALA A 113 11.29 10.95 -2.45
C ALA A 113 10.87 10.09 -1.22
N PRO A 114 10.64 8.77 -1.37
CA PRO A 114 10.11 7.93 -0.30
C PRO A 114 10.88 8.02 1.03
N ASP A 115 12.18 8.33 0.95
CA ASP A 115 13.12 8.52 2.05
C ASP A 115 13.08 9.93 2.68
N ALA A 116 12.33 10.86 2.09
CA ALA A 116 12.14 12.21 2.61
C ALA A 116 10.94 12.34 3.57
N VAL A 117 10.32 11.22 3.97
CA VAL A 117 9.19 11.19 4.93
C VAL A 117 9.70 10.77 6.30
N SER A 118 9.29 11.44 7.38
CA SER A 118 9.65 11.02 8.75
C SER A 118 8.64 10.04 9.37
N ALA A 119 9.06 9.29 10.40
CA ALA A 119 8.15 8.44 11.20
C ALA A 119 6.97 9.23 11.78
N ARG A 120 7.23 10.49 12.16
CA ARG A 120 6.19 11.40 12.63
C ARG A 120 5.16 11.72 11.53
N GLN A 121 5.60 12.01 10.31
CA GLN A 121 4.68 12.22 9.18
C GLN A 121 3.83 10.99 8.89
N VAL A 122 4.44 9.81 8.91
CA VAL A 122 3.72 8.56 8.69
C VAL A 122 2.62 8.38 9.74
N ALA A 123 2.94 8.61 11.02
CA ALA A 123 1.96 8.51 12.11
C ALA A 123 0.85 9.57 12.01
N GLU A 124 1.16 10.82 11.69
CA GLU A 124 0.18 11.89 11.50
C GLU A 124 -0.73 11.60 10.29
N ALA A 125 -0.17 11.14 9.16
CA ALA A 125 -0.93 10.74 7.99
C ALA A 125 -1.84 9.53 8.26
N GLN A 126 -1.36 8.56 9.04
CA GLN A 126 -2.16 7.40 9.46
C GLN A 126 -3.38 7.84 10.27
N ALA A 127 -3.19 8.76 11.23
CA ALA A 127 -4.29 9.32 12.01
C ALA A 127 -5.32 10.07 11.14
N HIS A 128 -4.89 10.75 10.08
CA HIS A 128 -5.80 11.36 9.12
C HIS A 128 -6.61 10.32 8.32
N LEU A 129 -5.98 9.22 7.88
CA LEU A 129 -6.67 8.13 7.17
C LEU A 129 -7.68 7.40 8.07
N ASP A 130 -7.34 7.17 9.33
CA ASP A 130 -8.25 6.57 10.31
C ASP A 130 -9.42 7.51 10.61
N ALA A 131 -9.18 8.82 10.70
CA ALA A 131 -10.25 9.81 10.85
C ALA A 131 -11.16 9.88 9.63
N LEU A 132 -10.62 9.88 8.40
CA LEU A 132 -11.41 9.84 7.15
C LEU A 132 -12.33 8.62 7.10
N SER A 133 -11.74 7.49 7.45
CA SER A 133 -12.37 6.18 7.53
C SER A 133 -13.53 6.09 8.52
N ALA A 134 -13.52 6.90 9.58
CA ALA A 134 -14.57 6.95 10.58
C ALA A 134 -15.74 7.88 10.21
N ILE A 135 -15.62 8.67 9.15
CA ILE A 135 -16.68 9.61 8.73
C ILE A 135 -17.81 8.82 8.06
N ALA A 136 -19.00 8.89 8.66
CA ALA A 136 -20.21 8.34 8.05
C ALA A 136 -20.69 9.25 6.92
N LEU A 137 -20.56 8.78 5.67
CA LEU A 137 -21.03 9.50 4.49
C LEU A 137 -22.54 9.26 4.28
N ASP A 138 -23.36 10.00 5.01
CA ASP A 138 -24.84 9.98 4.89
C ASP A 138 -25.37 10.83 3.72
N GLY A 139 -24.47 11.49 2.99
CA GLY A 139 -24.78 12.35 1.86
C GLY A 139 -25.00 13.82 2.23
N SER A 140 -24.99 14.17 3.52
CA SER A 140 -25.11 15.55 4.01
C SER A 140 -23.93 16.44 3.55
N PRO A 141 -24.16 17.74 3.32
CA PRO A 141 -23.08 18.69 3.06
C PRO A 141 -22.02 18.69 4.16
N GLU A 142 -22.44 18.59 5.43
CA GLU A 142 -21.55 18.62 6.59
C GLU A 142 -20.59 17.43 6.61
N ALA A 143 -21.06 16.22 6.28
CA ALA A 143 -20.21 15.04 6.18
C ALA A 143 -19.22 15.14 5.02
N ARG A 144 -19.63 15.69 3.88
CA ARG A 144 -18.76 15.93 2.71
C ARG A 144 -17.68 16.96 3.03
N ASP A 145 -18.05 18.07 3.64
CA ASP A 145 -17.12 19.13 4.02
C ASP A 145 -16.11 18.65 5.08
N ALA A 146 -16.56 17.85 6.05
CA ALA A 146 -15.69 17.24 7.05
C ALA A 146 -14.68 16.26 6.42
N PHE A 147 -15.14 15.45 5.45
CA PHE A 147 -14.29 14.54 4.69
C PHE A 147 -13.24 15.32 3.88
N ASP A 148 -13.69 16.33 3.12
CA ASP A 148 -12.82 17.14 2.28
C ASP A 148 -11.77 17.88 3.11
N ALA A 149 -12.17 18.51 4.23
CA ALA A 149 -11.24 19.17 5.13
C ALA A 149 -10.17 18.21 5.66
N ARG A 150 -10.58 17.01 6.10
CA ARG A 150 -9.63 16.01 6.60
C ARG A 150 -8.71 15.48 5.50
N LEU A 151 -9.21 15.34 4.27
CA LEU A 151 -8.40 14.91 3.14
C LEU A 151 -7.35 15.97 2.75
N ILE A 152 -7.70 17.26 2.86
CA ILE A 152 -6.74 18.35 2.70
C ILE A 152 -5.65 18.32 3.79
N ASP A 153 -5.99 17.99 5.04
CA ASP A 153 -4.99 17.79 6.11
C ASP A 153 -4.01 16.65 5.75
N LEU A 154 -4.53 15.52 5.26
CA LEU A 154 -3.71 14.40 4.79
C LEU A 154 -2.75 14.84 3.68
N PHE A 155 -3.27 15.51 2.65
CA PHE A 155 -2.46 15.97 1.51
C PHE A 155 -1.51 17.11 1.88
N THR A 156 -1.74 17.83 2.97
CA THR A 156 -0.78 18.80 3.52
C THR A 156 0.35 18.08 4.25
N THR A 157 0.03 17.05 5.02
CA THR A 157 0.99 16.25 5.80
C THR A 157 1.90 15.43 4.90
N ILE A 158 1.34 14.77 3.88
CA ILE A 158 2.06 14.02 2.84
C ILE A 158 1.71 14.57 1.45
N PRO A 159 2.50 15.55 0.94
CA PRO A 159 2.20 16.27 -0.30
C PRO A 159 2.07 15.40 -1.55
N ARG A 160 0.83 15.29 -2.05
CA ARG A 160 0.45 14.50 -3.21
C ARG A 160 0.50 15.30 -4.53
N LYS A 161 0.92 14.64 -5.61
CA LYS A 161 0.75 15.13 -6.99
C LYS A 161 -0.73 15.07 -7.39
N MET A 162 -1.30 16.23 -7.68
CA MET A 162 -2.70 16.36 -8.10
C MET A 162 -2.82 17.42 -9.18
N GLY A 163 -3.50 17.10 -10.30
CA GLY A 163 -3.77 18.04 -11.40
C GLY A 163 -4.85 19.08 -11.06
N ASP A 164 -5.91 18.65 -10.38
CA ASP A 164 -6.94 19.50 -9.77
C ASP A 164 -7.30 18.92 -8.40
N VAL A 165 -7.34 19.74 -7.34
CA VAL A 165 -7.67 19.25 -5.99
C VAL A 165 -9.14 18.83 -5.91
N ARG A 166 -10.01 19.46 -6.70
CA ARG A 166 -11.46 19.22 -6.69
C ARG A 166 -11.83 17.81 -7.15
N ASP A 167 -10.95 17.13 -7.88
CA ASP A 167 -11.12 15.74 -8.29
C ASP A 167 -11.15 14.78 -7.09
N PHE A 168 -10.65 15.22 -5.93
CA PHE A 168 -10.58 14.44 -4.69
C PHE A 168 -11.62 14.87 -3.65
N GLN A 169 -12.48 15.82 -3.99
CA GLN A 169 -13.42 16.43 -3.05
C GLN A 169 -14.85 15.94 -3.28
N LEU A 170 -15.49 15.42 -2.24
CA LEU A 170 -16.89 14.98 -2.25
C LEU A 170 -17.86 16.14 -2.44
N SER A 171 -17.49 17.35 -2.01
CA SER A 171 -18.27 18.55 -2.26
C SER A 171 -18.23 19.01 -3.73
N GLU A 172 -17.33 18.44 -4.54
CA GLU A 172 -17.06 18.87 -5.91
C GLU A 172 -17.24 17.73 -6.93
N ARG A 173 -16.20 16.92 -7.17
CA ARG A 173 -16.16 15.93 -8.27
C ARG A 173 -15.98 14.49 -7.84
N LEU A 174 -15.56 14.23 -6.60
CA LEU A 174 -15.41 12.86 -6.10
C LEU A 174 -16.79 12.27 -5.82
N GLU A 175 -17.09 11.12 -6.42
CA GLU A 175 -18.29 10.37 -6.09
C GLU A 175 -18.07 9.54 -4.81
N ALA A 176 -19.10 9.42 -3.97
CA ALA A 176 -19.04 8.62 -2.75
C ALA A 176 -18.66 7.14 -3.00
N SER A 177 -19.01 6.62 -4.19
CA SER A 177 -18.63 5.29 -4.67
C SER A 177 -17.12 5.10 -4.80
N GLY A 178 -16.36 6.16 -5.09
CA GLY A 178 -14.91 6.15 -5.28
C GLY A 178 -14.08 6.47 -4.05
N VAL A 179 -14.71 6.85 -2.92
CA VAL A 179 -14.01 7.11 -1.65
C VAL A 179 -13.21 5.89 -1.18
N PRO A 180 -13.74 4.65 -1.22
CA PRO A 180 -12.98 3.51 -0.73
C PRO A 180 -11.73 3.21 -1.56
N ASP A 181 -11.81 3.35 -2.88
CA ASP A 181 -10.65 3.19 -3.77
C ASP A 181 -9.58 4.25 -3.48
N LEU A 182 -10.00 5.50 -3.25
CA LEU A 182 -9.11 6.58 -2.84
C LEU A 182 -8.41 6.26 -1.52
N LEU A 183 -9.16 5.95 -0.46
CA LEU A 183 -8.60 5.65 0.87
C LEU A 183 -7.68 4.42 0.85
N ASN A 184 -8.03 3.39 0.08
CA ASN A 184 -7.18 2.22 -0.11
C ASN A 184 -5.88 2.59 -0.83
N SER A 185 -5.95 3.40 -1.89
CA SER A 185 -4.77 3.89 -2.61
C SER A 185 -3.85 4.73 -1.73
N GLU A 186 -4.42 5.61 -0.90
CA GLU A 186 -3.63 6.41 0.07
C GLU A 186 -3.01 5.52 1.16
N GLN A 187 -3.72 4.49 1.63
CA GLN A 187 -3.14 3.57 2.60
C GLN A 187 -1.97 2.78 2.03
N GLU A 188 -2.14 2.19 0.84
CA GLU A 188 -1.09 1.41 0.21
C GLU A 188 0.17 2.26 0.02
N ALA A 189 0.01 3.55 -0.34
CA ALA A 189 1.12 4.47 -0.38
C ALA A 189 1.75 4.74 0.99
N LEU A 190 0.93 4.95 2.01
CA LEU A 190 1.41 5.19 3.37
C LEU A 190 2.15 3.98 3.93
N ASP A 191 1.69 2.75 3.65
CA ASP A 191 2.36 1.51 4.07
C ASP A 191 3.75 1.40 3.44
N ARG A 192 3.88 1.77 2.15
CA ARG A 192 5.19 1.81 1.47
C ARG A 192 6.11 2.86 2.10
N MET A 193 5.60 4.05 2.42
CA MET A 193 6.37 5.09 3.14
C MET A 193 6.78 4.59 4.54
N ALA A 194 5.86 4.01 5.30
CA ALA A 194 6.09 3.49 6.65
C ALA A 194 7.16 2.40 6.68
N GLN A 195 7.12 1.49 5.70
CA GLN A 195 8.17 0.49 5.52
C GLN A 195 9.53 1.16 5.26
N ARG A 196 9.58 2.14 4.35
CA ARG A 196 10.83 2.84 4.03
C ARG A 196 11.44 3.56 5.22
N VAL A 197 10.61 4.24 6.02
CA VAL A 197 11.06 4.91 7.24
C VAL A 197 11.67 3.92 8.22
N ARG A 198 10.99 2.79 8.48
CA ARG A 198 11.51 1.74 9.38
C ARG A 198 12.85 1.18 8.91
N LEU A 199 12.98 0.94 7.61
CA LEU A 199 14.24 0.52 6.98
C LEU A 199 15.35 1.58 7.11
N GLY A 200 14.99 2.87 7.14
CA GLY A 200 15.90 3.99 7.34
C GLY A 200 16.42 4.17 8.78
N GLU A 201 15.68 3.71 9.79
CA GLU A 201 16.01 3.89 11.21
C GLU A 201 16.82 2.73 11.83
N ALA A 202 17.05 1.64 11.08
CA ALA A 202 17.78 0.49 11.58
C ALA A 202 19.24 0.84 12.00
N PRO A 203 19.66 0.54 13.25
CA PRO A 203 20.95 0.95 13.81
C PRO A 203 22.15 0.16 13.27
N THR A 204 21.92 -1.04 12.75
CA THR A 204 22.87 -1.81 11.95
C THR A 204 22.40 -1.82 10.49
N ARG A 205 23.21 -2.30 9.55
CA ARG A 205 22.75 -2.56 8.16
C ARG A 205 22.35 -4.05 8.05
N PRO A 206 21.24 -4.50 8.66
CA PRO A 206 20.75 -5.85 8.44
C PRO A 206 20.40 -6.01 6.95
N THR A 207 20.34 -7.25 6.48
CA THR A 207 19.71 -7.52 5.19
C THR A 207 18.26 -7.02 5.21
N LEU A 208 17.68 -6.69 4.05
CA LEU A 208 16.27 -6.23 3.97
C LEU A 208 15.32 -7.19 4.71
N MET A 209 15.61 -8.47 4.59
CA MET A 209 14.88 -9.59 5.19
C MET A 209 14.91 -9.58 6.71
N GLU A 210 16.10 -9.42 7.29
CA GLU A 210 16.29 -9.27 8.73
C GLU A 210 15.54 -8.05 9.27
N ALA A 211 15.56 -6.93 8.54
CA ALA A 211 14.85 -5.72 8.95
C ALA A 211 13.32 -5.89 8.92
N LEU A 212 12.80 -6.64 7.95
CA LEU A 212 11.36 -6.85 7.75
C LEU A 212 10.82 -8.11 8.45
N GLY A 213 11.68 -8.93 9.06
CA GLY A 213 11.27 -10.08 9.86
C GLY A 213 10.81 -11.31 9.06
N PHE A 214 11.27 -11.44 7.81
CA PHE A 214 11.02 -12.59 6.95
C PHE A 214 12.28 -12.96 6.16
N GLU A 215 12.34 -14.18 5.63
CA GLU A 215 13.40 -14.64 4.73
C GLU A 215 12.79 -15.13 3.42
N LEU A 216 13.44 -14.87 2.28
CA LEU A 216 13.08 -15.48 0.99
C LEU A 216 14.15 -16.47 0.58
N ARG A 217 13.72 -17.69 0.25
CA ARG A 217 14.61 -18.76 -0.21
C ARG A 217 14.29 -19.12 -1.65
N PRO A 218 15.29 -19.23 -2.55
CA PRO A 218 15.04 -19.72 -3.90
C PRO A 218 14.35 -21.10 -3.88
N VAL A 219 13.32 -21.29 -4.71
CA VAL A 219 12.71 -22.61 -4.91
C VAL A 219 13.38 -23.27 -6.11
N THR A 220 14.37 -24.11 -5.85
CA THR A 220 15.08 -24.87 -6.89
C THR A 220 14.61 -26.32 -6.98
N ASP A 221 13.76 -26.78 -6.07
CA ASP A 221 13.31 -28.16 -6.04
C ASP A 221 12.17 -28.42 -7.05
N GLU A 222 12.38 -29.41 -7.93
CA GLU A 222 11.47 -29.71 -9.03
C GLU A 222 10.08 -30.20 -8.56
N LYS A 223 9.97 -30.68 -7.33
CA LYS A 223 8.68 -31.12 -6.79
C LYS A 223 7.79 -29.91 -6.48
N THR A 224 8.34 -28.89 -5.83
CA THR A 224 7.62 -27.65 -5.52
C THR A 224 7.34 -26.87 -6.80
N LEU A 225 8.30 -26.75 -7.71
CA LEU A 225 8.08 -26.09 -9.01
C LEU A 225 6.95 -26.76 -9.80
N ARG A 226 6.92 -28.09 -9.89
CA ARG A 226 5.79 -28.82 -10.53
C ARG A 226 4.46 -28.55 -9.83
N ARG A 227 4.44 -28.47 -8.49
CA ARG A 227 3.23 -28.14 -7.74
C ARG A 227 2.75 -26.72 -8.04
N ILE A 228 3.66 -25.75 -8.11
CA ILE A 228 3.34 -24.35 -8.48
C ILE A 228 2.79 -24.30 -9.90
N ARG A 229 3.49 -24.88 -10.88
CA ARG A 229 3.04 -24.96 -12.29
C ARG A 229 1.67 -25.62 -12.41
N SER A 230 1.43 -26.73 -11.71
CA SER A 230 0.12 -27.38 -11.69
C SER A 230 -0.99 -26.46 -11.15
N LYS A 231 -0.69 -25.61 -10.15
CA LYS A 231 -1.63 -24.61 -9.64
C LYS A 231 -1.81 -23.40 -10.57
N MET A 232 -0.84 -23.12 -11.45
CA MET A 232 -0.94 -22.10 -12.50
C MET A 232 -1.82 -22.57 -13.66
N GLY A 233 -2.02 -23.88 -13.82
CA GLY A 233 -2.85 -24.45 -14.88
C GLY A 233 -2.26 -24.17 -16.25
N ASP A 234 -3.09 -23.68 -17.16
CA ASP A 234 -2.73 -23.37 -18.56
C ASP A 234 -1.70 -22.24 -18.70
N HIS A 235 -1.32 -21.59 -17.60
CA HIS A 235 -0.32 -20.51 -17.56
C HIS A 235 1.04 -20.96 -17.01
N ALA A 236 1.28 -22.27 -16.86
CA ALA A 236 2.50 -22.82 -16.26
C ALA A 236 3.81 -22.43 -16.98
N ASP A 237 3.73 -22.09 -18.25
CA ASP A 237 4.81 -21.62 -19.12
C ASP A 237 5.26 -20.17 -18.80
N ARG A 238 4.41 -19.40 -18.13
CA ARG A 238 4.67 -18.02 -17.71
C ARG A 238 5.49 -17.88 -16.43
N LEU A 239 5.74 -19.00 -15.73
CA LEU A 239 6.53 -19.00 -14.50
C LEU A 239 7.98 -18.57 -14.81
N GLU A 240 8.38 -17.43 -14.25
CA GLU A 240 9.74 -16.90 -14.36
C GLU A 240 10.59 -17.40 -13.18
N SER A 241 10.14 -17.12 -11.96
CA SER A 241 10.83 -17.52 -10.73
C SER A 241 9.84 -17.78 -9.59
N ALA A 242 10.29 -18.52 -8.58
CA ALA A 242 9.55 -18.73 -7.35
C ALA A 242 10.49 -18.72 -6.16
N VAL A 243 10.08 -18.05 -5.08
CA VAL A 243 10.79 -18.05 -3.81
C VAL A 243 9.85 -18.50 -2.69
N GLU A 244 10.37 -19.28 -1.75
CA GLU A 244 9.68 -19.62 -0.51
C GLU A 244 9.75 -18.43 0.45
N ILE A 245 8.61 -18.10 1.05
CA ILE A 245 8.49 -17.07 2.06
C ILE A 245 8.54 -17.74 3.42
N VAL A 246 9.60 -17.46 4.20
CA VAL A 246 9.74 -17.92 5.58
C VAL A 246 9.47 -16.74 6.50
N HIS A 247 8.27 -16.69 7.05
CA HIS A 247 7.85 -15.62 7.98
C HIS A 247 7.46 -16.22 9.35
N PRO A 248 8.40 -16.30 10.32
CA PRO A 248 8.19 -16.99 11.59
C PRO A 248 6.98 -16.48 12.38
N ARG A 249 6.85 -15.15 12.50
CA ARG A 249 5.73 -14.50 13.22
C ARG A 249 4.37 -14.84 12.61
N LEU A 250 4.22 -14.74 11.28
CA LEU A 250 2.95 -15.06 10.62
C LEU A 250 2.65 -16.57 10.66
N ARG A 251 3.69 -17.40 10.55
CA ARG A 251 3.56 -18.85 10.69
C ARG A 251 3.06 -19.24 12.07
N GLU A 252 3.68 -18.74 13.13
CA GLU A 252 3.25 -19.00 14.52
C GLU A 252 1.80 -18.57 14.74
N ARG A 253 1.44 -17.35 14.29
CA ARG A 253 0.06 -16.83 14.36
C ARG A 253 -0.94 -17.75 13.65
N PHE A 254 -0.59 -18.21 12.45
CA PHE A 254 -1.44 -19.09 11.65
C PHE A 254 -1.57 -20.48 12.27
N ASP A 255 -0.47 -21.09 12.70
CA ASP A 255 -0.46 -22.42 13.29
C ASP A 255 -1.22 -22.44 14.63
N ALA A 256 -1.10 -21.39 15.44
CA ALA A 256 -1.90 -21.21 16.66
C ALA A 256 -3.40 -21.11 16.36
N HIS A 257 -3.78 -20.33 15.33
CA HIS A 257 -5.17 -20.22 14.89
C HIS A 257 -5.74 -21.56 14.42
N VAL A 258 -5.02 -22.25 13.53
CA VAL A 258 -5.44 -23.57 13.03
C VAL A 258 -5.48 -24.60 14.16
N GLY A 259 -4.52 -24.56 15.09
CA GLY A 259 -4.48 -25.44 16.27
C GLY A 259 -5.71 -25.29 17.17
N ALA A 260 -6.18 -24.06 17.35
CA ALA A 260 -7.38 -23.75 18.14
C ALA A 260 -8.70 -24.02 17.39
N ALA A 261 -8.67 -24.14 16.06
CA ALA A 261 -9.87 -24.31 15.26
C ALA A 261 -10.50 -25.71 15.39
N ARG A 262 -11.84 -25.75 15.36
CA ARG A 262 -12.62 -27.01 15.40
C ARG A 262 -12.42 -27.86 14.13
N GLN A 263 -12.32 -27.21 12.97
CA GLN A 263 -12.06 -27.86 11.69
C GLN A 263 -10.78 -27.32 11.11
N ARG A 264 -9.71 -28.10 11.08
CA ARG A 264 -8.36 -27.64 10.70
C ARG A 264 -8.08 -27.73 9.20
N ARG A 265 -9.11 -27.57 8.36
CA ARG A 265 -8.97 -27.69 6.90
C ARG A 265 -8.23 -26.46 6.38
N THR A 266 -7.09 -26.69 5.73
CA THR A 266 -6.31 -25.66 5.06
C THR A 266 -6.24 -25.92 3.56
N GLU A 267 -6.11 -24.86 2.76
CA GLU A 267 -5.86 -24.94 1.32
C GLU A 267 -4.75 -23.98 0.92
N LEU A 268 -3.95 -24.35 -0.09
CA LEU A 268 -2.97 -23.46 -0.68
C LEU A 268 -3.66 -22.66 -1.81
N LEU A 269 -3.82 -21.35 -1.65
CA LEU A 269 -4.63 -20.50 -2.53
C LEU A 269 -3.82 -19.31 -3.07
N TRP A 270 -4.24 -18.79 -4.23
CA TRP A 270 -3.61 -17.64 -4.87
C TRP A 270 -4.15 -16.33 -4.30
N HIS A 271 -3.24 -15.37 -4.14
CA HIS A 271 -3.51 -13.96 -3.93
C HIS A 271 -2.69 -13.15 -4.93
N GLY A 272 -3.33 -12.20 -5.61
CA GLY A 272 -2.68 -11.29 -6.54
C GLY A 272 -2.71 -9.89 -5.97
N SER A 273 -1.61 -9.17 -6.14
CA SER A 273 -1.47 -7.76 -5.77
C SER A 273 -0.51 -7.09 -6.75
N ARG A 274 -0.56 -5.76 -6.80
CA ARG A 274 0.37 -4.97 -7.60
C ARG A 274 1.80 -5.11 -7.06
N SER A 275 2.80 -5.10 -7.94
CA SER A 275 4.22 -5.30 -7.60
C SER A 275 4.67 -4.37 -6.46
N GLU A 276 4.23 -3.10 -6.50
CA GLU A 276 4.57 -2.08 -5.50
C GLU A 276 4.15 -2.42 -4.07
N ASN A 277 3.17 -3.31 -3.88
CA ASN A 277 2.59 -3.59 -2.57
C ASN A 277 3.20 -4.82 -1.89
N TRP A 278 3.98 -5.64 -2.60
CA TRP A 278 4.42 -6.93 -2.04
C TRP A 278 5.39 -6.79 -0.87
N LEU A 279 6.29 -5.79 -0.88
CA LEU A 279 7.22 -5.64 0.24
C LEU A 279 6.50 -5.29 1.54
N SER A 280 5.51 -4.38 1.52
CA SER A 280 4.72 -4.07 2.72
C SER A 280 3.89 -5.27 3.15
N ILE A 281 3.26 -5.99 2.20
CA ILE A 281 2.52 -7.23 2.48
C ILE A 281 3.42 -8.31 3.10
N LEU A 282 4.67 -8.45 2.67
CA LEU A 282 5.61 -9.42 3.25
C LEU A 282 6.04 -9.03 4.67
N GLU A 283 6.17 -7.73 4.95
CA GLU A 283 6.52 -7.23 6.29
C GLU A 283 5.39 -7.39 7.30
N THR A 284 4.16 -7.04 6.93
CA THR A 284 3.02 -6.99 7.86
C THR A 284 2.12 -8.23 7.78
N GLY A 285 2.19 -8.96 6.68
CA GLY A 285 1.13 -9.87 6.24
C GLY A 285 -0.02 -9.10 5.58
N LEU A 286 -1.00 -9.85 5.06
CA LEU A 286 -2.26 -9.26 4.61
C LEU A 286 -3.03 -8.71 5.80
N CYS A 287 -3.26 -7.39 5.79
CA CYS A 287 -3.92 -6.69 6.88
C CYS A 287 -5.41 -6.47 6.61
N LEU A 288 -6.16 -6.62 7.68
CA LEU A 288 -7.51 -6.11 7.83
C LEU A 288 -7.38 -4.82 8.64
N HIS A 289 -7.55 -3.65 8.01
CA HIS A 289 -7.99 -2.38 8.62
C HIS A 289 -9.53 -2.29 8.90
N PRO A 290 -10.07 -2.86 10.00
CA PRO A 290 -11.51 -2.93 10.29
C PRO A 290 -12.16 -1.56 10.58
N ASP A 291 -11.38 -0.55 10.96
CA ASP A 291 -11.87 0.79 11.28
C ASP A 291 -12.15 1.64 10.03
N ARG A 292 -12.04 1.03 8.84
CA ARG A 292 -12.10 1.74 7.57
C ARG A 292 -13.43 1.59 6.88
N ALA A 293 -14.09 2.73 6.66
CA ALA A 293 -15.37 2.88 5.99
C ALA A 293 -15.55 1.85 4.87
N VAL A 294 -16.74 1.25 4.88
CA VAL A 294 -17.36 0.43 3.83
C VAL A 294 -16.52 0.36 2.55
N ILE A 295 -15.75 -0.71 2.39
CA ILE A 295 -15.02 -0.94 1.15
C ILE A 295 -16.03 -1.28 0.05
N THR A 296 -16.45 -0.29 -0.73
CA THR A 296 -17.17 -0.51 -1.98
C THR A 296 -16.26 -1.29 -2.93
N GLY A 297 -16.80 -2.27 -3.65
CA GLY A 297 -16.04 -3.16 -4.54
C GLY A 297 -15.69 -4.54 -3.98
N LYS A 298 -15.82 -4.78 -2.67
CA LYS A 298 -15.71 -6.11 -2.07
C LYS A 298 -17.07 -6.82 -2.08
N MET A 299 -17.26 -7.78 -2.99
CA MET A 299 -18.52 -8.51 -3.17
C MET A 299 -18.99 -9.28 -1.92
N PHE A 300 -18.07 -9.60 -1.01
CA PHE A 300 -18.34 -10.39 0.19
C PHE A 300 -17.80 -9.73 1.47
N GLY A 301 -17.76 -8.40 1.47
CA GLY A 301 -17.47 -7.59 2.63
C GLY A 301 -16.01 -7.64 3.09
N TYR A 302 -15.82 -7.52 4.39
CA TYR A 302 -14.56 -7.11 4.97
C TYR A 302 -13.64 -8.29 5.27
N GLY A 303 -13.00 -8.83 4.24
CA GLY A 303 -12.08 -9.96 4.37
C GLY A 303 -10.84 -9.91 3.48
N LEU A 304 -10.04 -10.97 3.61
CA LEU A 304 -8.89 -11.30 2.78
C LEU A 304 -9.33 -12.25 1.67
N TYR A 305 -9.02 -11.88 0.43
CA TYR A 305 -9.54 -12.51 -0.78
C TYR A 305 -8.51 -13.42 -1.43
N PHE A 306 -8.94 -14.63 -1.74
CA PHE A 306 -8.14 -15.69 -2.33
C PHE A 306 -8.87 -16.37 -3.47
N ALA A 307 -8.11 -17.01 -4.36
CA ALA A 307 -8.64 -17.77 -5.48
C ALA A 307 -7.98 -19.14 -5.60
N ARG A 308 -8.75 -20.14 -6.04
CA ARG A 308 -8.17 -21.40 -6.55
C ARG A 308 -7.56 -21.22 -7.94
N SER A 309 -8.16 -20.33 -8.74
CA SER A 309 -7.73 -20.00 -10.10
C SER A 309 -6.57 -19.02 -10.10
N PHE A 310 -5.48 -19.38 -10.76
CA PHE A 310 -4.36 -18.47 -11.02
C PHE A 310 -4.79 -17.27 -11.87
N GLN A 311 -5.56 -17.51 -12.94
CA GLN A 311 -6.02 -16.46 -13.86
C GLN A 311 -6.83 -15.37 -13.14
N LYS A 312 -7.65 -15.74 -12.14
CA LYS A 312 -8.40 -14.77 -11.34
C LYS A 312 -7.45 -13.83 -10.59
N SER A 313 -6.46 -14.40 -9.89
CA SER A 313 -5.48 -13.62 -9.12
C SER A 313 -4.52 -12.83 -10.04
N LEU A 314 -4.21 -13.33 -11.23
CA LEU A 314 -3.38 -12.64 -12.22
C LEU A 314 -3.98 -11.27 -12.61
N GLY A 315 -5.31 -11.17 -12.63
CA GLY A 315 -6.03 -9.94 -12.92
C GLY A 315 -5.78 -8.79 -11.94
N TYR A 316 -5.19 -9.07 -10.76
CA TYR A 316 -4.86 -8.08 -9.72
C TYR A 316 -3.37 -7.72 -9.67
N THR A 317 -2.57 -8.23 -10.62
CA THR A 317 -1.12 -7.96 -10.68
C THR A 317 -0.79 -6.73 -11.52
N SER A 318 0.49 -6.33 -11.53
CA SER A 318 0.98 -5.25 -12.40
C SER A 318 1.24 -5.69 -13.86
N LEU A 319 1.08 -6.98 -14.18
CA LEU A 319 1.37 -7.52 -15.50
C LEU A 319 0.46 -6.89 -16.57
N ARG A 320 1.02 -6.59 -17.74
CA ARG A 320 0.25 -6.17 -18.90
C ARG A 320 -0.90 -7.14 -19.19
N GLY A 321 -2.09 -6.58 -19.39
CA GLY A 321 -3.31 -7.37 -19.62
C GLY A 321 -4.00 -7.86 -18.34
N ALA A 322 -3.47 -7.53 -17.15
CA ALA A 322 -4.20 -7.69 -15.90
C ALA A 322 -5.50 -6.87 -15.92
N PHE A 323 -6.60 -7.50 -15.55
CA PHE A 323 -7.95 -6.99 -15.78
C PHE A 323 -8.32 -5.80 -14.88
N TRP A 324 -7.88 -5.80 -13.61
CA TRP A 324 -8.37 -4.86 -12.61
C TRP A 324 -7.44 -3.67 -12.33
N THR A 325 -6.16 -3.77 -12.71
CA THR A 325 -5.15 -2.78 -12.31
C THR A 325 -4.84 -1.75 -13.38
N GLY A 326 -5.11 -2.06 -14.66
CA GLY A 326 -4.75 -1.20 -15.80
C GLY A 326 -3.23 -1.04 -16.01
N GLN A 327 -2.42 -1.82 -15.27
CA GLN A 327 -0.96 -1.77 -15.30
C GLN A 327 -0.40 -2.38 -16.59
N ARG A 328 0.86 -2.04 -16.90
CA ARG A 328 1.52 -2.41 -18.17
C ARG A 328 2.96 -2.90 -17.96
N ALA A 329 3.25 -3.50 -16.81
CA ALA A 329 4.55 -4.09 -16.57
C ALA A 329 4.75 -5.37 -17.42
N ASP A 330 6.00 -5.69 -17.72
CA ASP A 330 6.44 -6.92 -18.38
C ASP A 330 6.41 -8.14 -17.43
N ARG A 331 6.40 -7.88 -16.13
CA ARG A 331 6.36 -8.87 -15.06
C ARG A 331 5.21 -8.62 -14.09
N GLY A 332 4.69 -9.70 -13.50
CA GLY A 332 3.69 -9.68 -12.44
C GLY A 332 4.11 -10.58 -11.29
N VAL A 333 3.65 -10.25 -10.08
CA VAL A 333 3.96 -11.02 -8.87
C VAL A 333 2.67 -11.45 -8.19
N LEU A 334 2.60 -12.73 -7.84
CA LEU A 334 1.51 -13.35 -7.10
C LEU A 334 2.08 -14.13 -5.93
N ALA A 335 1.27 -14.41 -4.91
CA ALA A 335 1.68 -15.33 -3.86
C ALA A 335 0.68 -16.46 -3.64
N LEU A 336 1.22 -17.59 -3.21
CA LEU A 336 0.48 -18.69 -2.65
C LEU A 336 0.47 -18.59 -1.14
N TYR A 337 -0.72 -18.69 -0.55
CA TYR A 337 -0.96 -18.65 0.88
C TYR A 337 -1.50 -19.97 1.37
N ASP A 338 -1.01 -20.44 2.52
CA ASP A 338 -1.76 -21.39 3.33
C ASP A 338 -2.94 -20.64 3.94
N VAL A 339 -4.16 -21.07 3.63
CA VAL A 339 -5.40 -20.44 4.08
C VAL A 339 -6.22 -21.43 4.89
N HIS A 340 -6.59 -21.05 6.10
CA HIS A 340 -7.46 -21.81 6.97
C HIS A 340 -8.92 -21.65 6.53
N MET A 341 -9.43 -22.68 5.86
CA MET A 341 -10.78 -22.74 5.31
C MET A 341 -11.82 -23.16 6.35
N GLY A 342 -11.43 -24.05 7.27
CA GLY A 342 -12.33 -24.73 8.19
C GLY A 342 -13.62 -25.20 7.50
N ARG A 343 -14.77 -24.83 8.05
CA ARG A 343 -16.08 -25.01 7.40
C ARG A 343 -16.45 -23.75 6.60
N PRO A 344 -16.51 -23.80 5.26
CA PRO A 344 -16.94 -22.64 4.49
C PRO A 344 -18.46 -22.45 4.54
N LEU A 345 -18.90 -21.20 4.61
CA LEU A 345 -20.23 -20.76 4.17
C LEU A 345 -20.19 -20.67 2.65
N THR A 346 -20.94 -21.53 1.97
CA THR A 346 -20.96 -21.51 0.51
C THR A 346 -22.11 -20.68 -0.02
N VAL A 347 -21.81 -19.74 -0.91
CA VAL A 347 -22.78 -18.87 -1.59
C VAL A 347 -22.69 -19.03 -3.10
N ASP A 348 -23.82 -18.92 -3.78
CA ASP A 348 -23.94 -18.97 -5.24
C ASP A 348 -24.64 -17.73 -5.83
N ARG A 349 -25.20 -16.85 -4.98
CA ARG A 349 -25.92 -15.62 -5.34
C ARG A 349 -25.49 -14.45 -4.46
N HIS A 350 -25.49 -13.25 -5.05
CA HIS A 350 -25.06 -12.03 -4.36
C HIS A 350 -26.28 -11.48 -3.63
N GLU A 351 -26.27 -11.58 -2.31
CA GLU A 351 -27.35 -11.12 -1.46
C GLU A 351 -27.02 -9.73 -0.86
N ALA A 352 -28.05 -9.00 -0.41
CA ALA A 352 -27.90 -7.63 0.10
C ALA A 352 -26.93 -7.51 1.28
N TRP A 353 -26.71 -8.60 2.01
CA TRP A 353 -25.80 -8.64 3.16
C TRP A 353 -24.34 -8.95 2.78
N CYS A 354 -24.08 -9.47 1.58
CA CYS A 354 -22.73 -9.90 1.20
C CYS A 354 -21.69 -8.77 1.31
N PRO A 355 -21.97 -7.53 0.84
CA PRO A 355 -21.01 -6.42 0.94
C PRO A 355 -20.70 -5.98 2.38
N ALA A 356 -21.53 -6.33 3.35
CA ALA A 356 -21.38 -5.94 4.75
C ALA A 356 -20.84 -7.09 5.63
N LEU A 357 -20.44 -8.22 5.03
CA LEU A 357 -20.03 -9.39 5.81
C LEU A 357 -18.70 -9.13 6.54
N THR A 358 -18.66 -9.47 7.83
CA THR A 358 -17.47 -9.39 8.70
C THR A 358 -17.24 -10.75 9.38
N ALA A 359 -16.20 -10.87 10.21
CA ALA A 359 -15.98 -12.08 11.03
C ALA A 359 -17.21 -12.39 11.92
N ASP A 360 -17.73 -11.37 12.61
CA ASP A 360 -18.92 -11.52 13.47
C ASP A 360 -20.17 -11.80 12.64
N GLY A 361 -20.31 -11.15 11.48
CA GLY A 361 -21.39 -11.42 10.54
C GLY A 361 -21.37 -12.86 10.00
N LEU A 362 -20.19 -13.43 9.78
CA LEU A 362 -20.04 -14.82 9.38
C LEU A 362 -20.41 -15.77 10.53
N ASP A 363 -19.96 -15.47 11.75
CA ASP A 363 -20.29 -16.26 12.94
C ASP A 363 -21.80 -16.26 13.23
N ALA A 364 -22.45 -15.11 13.09
CA ALA A 364 -23.90 -14.93 13.27
C ALA A 364 -24.76 -15.69 12.24
N ARG A 365 -24.20 -16.00 11.06
CA ARG A 365 -24.84 -16.85 10.04
C ARG A 365 -24.80 -18.33 10.37
N GLY A 366 -23.97 -18.71 11.35
CA GLY A 366 -23.91 -20.05 11.87
C GLY A 366 -25.01 -20.36 12.89
N SER A 367 -24.93 -21.55 13.46
CA SER A 367 -25.64 -21.95 14.67
C SER A 367 -24.66 -22.56 15.66
N LEU A 368 -25.12 -22.87 16.88
CA LEU A 368 -24.32 -23.54 17.91
C LEU A 368 -23.61 -24.80 17.37
N TRP A 369 -24.25 -25.51 16.44
CA TRP A 369 -23.77 -26.76 15.83
C TRP A 369 -23.12 -26.58 14.45
N ARG A 370 -23.23 -25.39 13.87
CA ARG A 370 -22.76 -25.07 12.51
C ARG A 370 -22.16 -23.68 12.49
N ARG A 371 -20.91 -23.54 12.92
CA ARG A 371 -20.11 -22.33 12.71
C ARG A 371 -19.37 -22.40 11.38
N TYR A 372 -19.12 -21.24 10.78
CA TYR A 372 -18.38 -21.12 9.55
C TYR A 372 -17.07 -20.38 9.82
N ASP A 373 -16.00 -20.82 9.18
CA ASP A 373 -14.67 -20.26 9.36
C ASP A 373 -14.28 -19.37 8.16
N SER A 374 -14.86 -19.63 6.98
CA SER A 374 -14.59 -18.88 5.75
C SER A 374 -15.85 -18.73 4.91
N LEU A 375 -15.79 -17.90 3.86
CA LEU A 375 -16.79 -17.85 2.80
C LEU A 375 -16.20 -18.44 1.51
N HIS A 376 -16.99 -19.27 0.82
CA HIS A 376 -16.68 -19.78 -0.52
C HIS A 376 -17.80 -19.36 -1.47
N ALA A 377 -17.54 -18.37 -2.30
CA ALA A 377 -18.42 -18.00 -3.40
C ALA A 377 -18.10 -18.85 -4.62
N ARG A 378 -19.10 -19.58 -5.12
CA ARG A 378 -18.93 -20.48 -6.27
C ARG A 378 -18.99 -19.72 -7.60
N ALA A 379 -18.16 -20.15 -8.54
CA ALA A 379 -18.30 -19.78 -9.93
C ALA A 379 -19.70 -20.19 -10.45
N GLY A 380 -20.27 -19.38 -11.35
CA GLY A 380 -21.61 -19.57 -11.87
C GLY A 380 -22.15 -18.27 -12.45
N GLU A 381 -23.42 -17.97 -12.19
CA GLU A 381 -24.10 -16.77 -12.71
C GLU A 381 -23.48 -15.46 -12.21
N MET A 382 -23.02 -15.43 -10.95
CA MET A 382 -22.48 -14.23 -10.31
C MET A 382 -20.98 -14.00 -10.58
N LEU A 383 -20.21 -15.09 -10.64
CA LEU A 383 -18.75 -15.04 -10.68
C LEU A 383 -18.22 -15.97 -11.77
N ARG A 384 -17.27 -15.49 -12.58
CA ARG A 384 -16.58 -16.35 -13.57
C ARG A 384 -15.68 -17.42 -12.92
N HIS A 385 -15.18 -17.14 -11.72
CA HIS A 385 -14.27 -17.99 -10.98
C HIS A 385 -14.59 -17.95 -9.49
N ASP A 386 -14.37 -19.07 -8.79
CA ASP A 386 -14.52 -19.18 -7.34
C ASP A 386 -13.80 -18.05 -6.60
N GLU A 387 -14.40 -17.61 -5.50
CA GLU A 387 -13.80 -16.68 -4.54
C GLU A 387 -13.82 -17.28 -3.14
N ILE A 388 -12.71 -17.11 -2.44
CA ILE A 388 -12.56 -17.55 -1.07
C ILE A 388 -12.23 -16.33 -0.24
N VAL A 389 -12.98 -16.14 0.84
CA VAL A 389 -12.79 -15.00 1.74
C VAL A 389 -12.63 -15.50 3.16
N VAL A 390 -11.60 -15.01 3.84
CA VAL A 390 -11.40 -15.22 5.29
C VAL A 390 -11.43 -13.86 5.99
N TYR A 391 -11.97 -13.83 7.20
CA TYR A 391 -12.31 -12.57 7.88
C TYR A 391 -11.41 -12.29 9.09
N ARG A 392 -10.34 -13.07 9.26
CA ARG A 392 -9.33 -12.89 10.29
C ARG A 392 -7.95 -13.04 9.68
N GLU A 393 -7.04 -12.14 9.97
CA GLU A 393 -5.67 -12.17 9.41
C GLU A 393 -4.90 -13.44 9.79
N ALA A 394 -5.18 -14.00 10.97
CA ALA A 394 -4.57 -15.25 11.42
C ALA A 394 -4.97 -16.48 10.58
N GLN A 395 -5.94 -16.35 9.68
CA GLN A 395 -6.36 -17.43 8.77
C GLN A 395 -5.48 -17.54 7.52
N ALA A 396 -4.50 -16.67 7.32
CA ALA A 396 -3.64 -16.71 6.14
C ALA A 396 -2.16 -16.58 6.51
N CYS A 397 -1.33 -17.42 5.91
CA CYS A 397 0.13 -17.32 5.97
C CYS A 397 0.71 -17.40 4.57
N PRO A 398 1.55 -16.44 4.13
CA PRO A 398 2.23 -16.53 2.85
C PRO A 398 3.17 -17.73 2.84
N ARG A 399 3.32 -18.37 1.67
CA ARG A 399 4.19 -19.55 1.50
C ARG A 399 5.15 -19.43 0.33
N TYR A 400 4.67 -18.98 -0.84
CA TYR A 400 5.52 -18.78 -2.01
C TYR A 400 5.20 -17.46 -2.66
N LEU A 401 6.22 -16.74 -3.11
CA LEU A 401 6.10 -15.61 -4.03
C LEU A 401 6.49 -16.11 -5.41
N VAL A 402 5.68 -15.80 -6.41
CA VAL A 402 5.77 -16.33 -7.77
C VAL A 402 5.80 -15.14 -8.72
N GLU A 403 6.91 -15.00 -9.43
CA GLU A 403 7.07 -14.02 -10.50
C GLU A 403 6.70 -14.67 -11.82
N VAL A 404 5.93 -13.93 -12.62
CA VAL A 404 5.48 -14.37 -13.94
C VAL A 404 5.75 -13.29 -14.96
N ARG A 405 6.00 -13.71 -16.19
CA ARG A 405 6.20 -12.83 -17.35
C ARG A 405 4.98 -12.84 -18.26
N GLU A 406 4.96 -11.87 -19.18
CA GLU A 406 4.02 -11.89 -20.29
C GLU A 406 4.20 -13.18 -21.12
N GLY A 407 3.09 -13.80 -21.50
CA GLY A 407 3.05 -15.08 -22.21
C GLY A 407 2.87 -14.91 -23.71
#